data_AF-A0A0D1Z9B0-F1
#
_entry.id   AF-A0A0D1Z9B0-F1
#
_cell.length_a   1.000
_cell.length_b   1.000
_cell.length_c   1.000
_cell.angle_alpha   90.00
_cell.angle_beta   90.00
_cell.angle_gamma   90.00
#
_symmetry.space_group_name_H-M   'P 1'
#
loop_
_entity.id
_entity.type
_entity.pdbx_description
1 polymer ?
#
loop_
_entity_poly.entity_id
_entity_poly.type
_entity_poly.pdbx_seq_one_letter_code
_entity_poly.pdbx_strand_id
1 'polypeptide(L)'
;MAHRSGRPSMLNDEEINCEWPKPQELTTKINSVYSTPLIMLAQLISQVTRKFSTVQAFQQSPQAVAAIVVDLDRKTTAFEEYIRPHIAFEHPTEPPRASSGLSNQQAIYIRLLYFILVVGIYSTLTNPSCRTALNFKDSPDVQLQVEKSTEIVVKASRTAILTAHYIHVDANTPILLSFFGPLCAEINLSIHHIFEAPERSTTQSDLALLDIGSAHFSRVEFSTGLSFPFAKDMAALARNFVQRVKSAPTSNAGGKNVAGEFMTGLLGTALSGGNSHRQDNFGAIFSPVRILGDYSQIPQQIHL
;
A
#
# COMPACT_ATOMS: atom_id res chain seq x y z
N MET A 1 2.63 -10.07 -11.17
CA MET A 1 3.43 -11.32 -11.01
C MET A 1 4.67 -11.37 -11.91
N ALA A 2 4.69 -10.74 -13.10
CA ALA A 2 5.85 -10.76 -13.99
C ALA A 2 7.10 -10.00 -13.48
N HIS A 3 6.96 -9.03 -12.58
CA HIS A 3 8.11 -8.27 -12.07
C HIS A 3 9.07 -9.08 -11.19
N ARG A 4 8.67 -10.29 -10.73
CA ARG A 4 9.48 -11.13 -9.83
C ARG A 4 10.77 -11.68 -10.44
N SER A 5 10.94 -11.62 -11.77
CA SER A 5 12.09 -12.23 -12.48
C SER A 5 13.11 -11.22 -13.02
N GLY A 6 12.92 -9.92 -12.78
CA GLY A 6 13.73 -8.87 -13.42
C GLY A 6 13.54 -8.77 -14.94
N ARG A 7 12.68 -9.62 -15.54
CA ARG A 7 12.28 -9.52 -16.93
C ARG A 7 10.91 -8.85 -16.99
N PRO A 8 10.74 -7.76 -17.75
CA PRO A 8 9.41 -7.23 -18.02
C PRO A 8 8.54 -8.34 -18.61
N SER A 9 7.25 -8.35 -18.24
CA SER A 9 6.28 -9.26 -18.86
C SER A 9 6.44 -9.21 -20.37
N MET A 10 6.65 -10.37 -21.00
CA MET A 10 6.73 -10.47 -22.45
C MET A 10 5.38 -10.17 -23.11
N LEU A 11 4.29 -10.28 -22.35
CA LEU A 11 2.95 -9.91 -22.75
C LEU A 11 2.65 -8.50 -22.27
N ASN A 12 2.40 -7.61 -23.22
CA ASN A 12 1.93 -6.25 -22.96
C ASN A 12 0.40 -6.27 -22.82
N ASP A 13 -0.11 -5.99 -21.62
CA ASP A 13 -1.56 -5.98 -21.35
C ASP A 13 -2.32 -4.97 -22.23
N GLU A 14 -1.66 -3.91 -22.72
CA GLU A 14 -2.25 -2.91 -23.64
C GLU A 14 -2.43 -3.43 -25.08
N GLU A 15 -1.74 -4.51 -25.45
CA GLU A 15 -1.91 -5.17 -26.75
C GLU A 15 -3.05 -6.20 -26.74
N ILE A 16 -3.59 -6.52 -25.57
CA ILE A 16 -4.74 -7.40 -25.42
C ILE A 16 -6.01 -6.59 -25.73
N ASN A 17 -6.27 -6.40 -27.02
CA ASN A 17 -7.47 -5.75 -27.54
C ASN A 17 -8.67 -6.70 -27.67
N CYS A 18 -8.57 -7.91 -27.10
CA CYS A 18 -9.66 -8.87 -27.14
C CYS A 18 -10.90 -8.27 -26.47
N GLU A 19 -12.03 -8.24 -27.16
CA GLU A 19 -13.30 -7.90 -26.52
C GLU A 19 -13.55 -8.85 -25.35
N TRP A 20 -13.95 -8.28 -24.22
CA TRP A 20 -14.29 -9.07 -23.04
C TRP A 20 -15.49 -9.97 -23.36
N PRO A 21 -15.42 -11.28 -23.11
CA PRO A 21 -16.55 -12.16 -23.35
C PRO A 21 -17.76 -11.68 -22.55
N LYS A 22 -18.86 -11.43 -23.26
CA LYS A 22 -20.08 -10.89 -22.66
C LYS A 22 -20.59 -11.87 -21.60
N PRO A 23 -21.19 -11.42 -20.49
CA PRO A 23 -21.68 -12.29 -19.41
C PRO A 23 -22.58 -13.45 -19.88
N GLN A 24 -23.26 -13.30 -21.01
CA GLN A 24 -24.11 -14.32 -21.64
C GLN A 24 -23.35 -15.47 -22.31
N GLU A 25 -22.06 -15.29 -22.65
CA GLU A 25 -21.21 -16.27 -23.33
C GLU A 25 -20.30 -17.04 -22.38
N LEU A 26 -20.16 -16.56 -21.14
CA LEU A 26 -19.45 -17.25 -20.08
C LEU A 26 -20.31 -18.43 -19.61
N THR A 27 -19.89 -19.64 -19.94
CA THR A 27 -20.47 -20.86 -19.35
C THR A 27 -20.57 -20.69 -17.83
N THR A 28 -21.59 -21.30 -17.23
CA THR A 28 -22.06 -21.22 -15.83
C THR A 28 -21.00 -21.45 -14.72
N LYS A 29 -19.71 -21.57 -15.04
CA LYS A 29 -18.61 -21.88 -14.11
C LYS A 29 -17.72 -20.70 -13.72
N ILE A 30 -17.73 -19.56 -14.43
CA ILE A 30 -16.88 -18.41 -14.08
C ILE A 30 -17.71 -17.37 -13.32
N ASN A 31 -17.33 -17.10 -12.07
CA ASN A 31 -17.92 -16.02 -11.29
C ASN A 31 -17.44 -14.67 -11.84
N SER A 32 -18.13 -14.15 -12.85
CA SER A 32 -17.82 -12.87 -13.50
C SER A 32 -17.81 -11.68 -12.52
N VAL A 33 -18.65 -11.74 -11.47
CA VAL A 33 -18.70 -10.74 -10.40
C VAL A 33 -17.40 -10.69 -9.59
N TYR A 34 -16.65 -11.79 -9.53
CA TYR A 34 -15.31 -11.82 -8.94
C TYR A 34 -14.19 -11.61 -9.96
N SER A 35 -14.24 -12.30 -11.10
CA SER A 35 -13.15 -12.30 -12.08
C SER A 35 -12.99 -10.97 -12.81
N THR A 36 -14.08 -10.30 -13.21
CA THR A 36 -14.00 -9.04 -13.96
C THR A 36 -13.33 -7.93 -13.13
N PRO A 37 -13.72 -7.69 -11.86
CA PRO A 37 -13.03 -6.70 -11.02
C PRO A 37 -11.54 -6.98 -10.83
N LEU A 38 -11.14 -8.25 -10.68
CA LEU A 38 -9.74 -8.60 -10.53
C LEU A 38 -8.91 -8.25 -11.75
N ILE A 39 -9.47 -8.43 -12.95
CA ILE A 39 -8.79 -8.14 -14.20
C ILE A 39 -8.66 -6.63 -14.39
N MET A 40 -9.74 -5.88 -14.13
CA MET A 40 -9.68 -4.41 -14.11
C MET A 40 -8.61 -3.90 -13.14
N LEU A 41 -8.58 -4.43 -11.91
CA LEU A 41 -7.56 -4.08 -10.92
C LEU A 41 -6.15 -4.45 -11.40
N ALA A 42 -5.95 -5.63 -11.98
CA ALA A 42 -4.66 -6.06 -12.50
C ALA A 42 -4.16 -5.11 -13.60
N GLN A 43 -5.04 -4.72 -14.53
CA GLN A 43 -4.75 -3.76 -15.60
C GLN A 43 -4.39 -2.38 -15.05
N LEU A 44 -5.12 -1.88 -14.05
CA LEU A 44 -4.83 -0.61 -13.40
C LEU A 44 -3.49 -0.65 -12.65
N ILE A 45 -3.22 -1.72 -11.89
CA ILE A 45 -1.95 -1.90 -11.19
C ILE A 45 -0.79 -1.99 -12.19
N SER A 46 -0.98 -2.65 -13.34
CA SER A 46 -0.01 -2.72 -14.44
C SER A 46 0.31 -1.34 -15.01
N GLN A 47 -0.72 -0.51 -15.25
CA GLN A 47 -0.55 0.89 -15.68
C GLN A 47 0.22 1.73 -14.65
N VAL A 48 -0.14 1.63 -13.36
CA VAL A 48 0.56 2.32 -12.27
C VAL A 48 2.02 1.93 -12.24
N THR A 49 2.30 0.63 -12.27
CA THR A 49 3.67 0.08 -12.19
C THR A 49 4.54 0.58 -13.34
N ARG A 50 3.99 0.67 -14.56
CA ARG A 50 4.70 1.21 -15.72
C ARG A 50 4.93 2.72 -15.62
N LYS A 51 3.87 3.49 -15.38
CA LYS A 51 3.93 4.96 -15.34
C LYS A 51 4.81 5.48 -14.21
N PHE A 52 4.88 4.76 -13.10
CA PHE A 52 5.73 5.09 -11.95
C PHE A 52 6.97 4.20 -11.83
N SER A 53 7.37 3.51 -12.90
CA SER A 53 8.64 2.79 -12.91
C SER A 53 9.78 3.78 -12.64
N THR A 54 10.64 3.44 -11.66
CA THR A 54 11.51 4.43 -10.99
C THR A 54 12.39 5.24 -11.94
N VAL A 55 12.86 4.66 -13.05
CA VAL A 55 13.73 5.39 -14.00
C VAL A 55 12.97 6.47 -14.77
N GLN A 56 11.71 6.21 -15.16
CA GLN A 56 10.89 7.17 -15.90
C GLN A 56 10.28 8.21 -14.96
N ALA A 57 9.86 7.80 -13.76
CA ALA A 57 9.24 8.68 -12.78
C ALA A 57 10.19 9.78 -12.26
N PHE A 58 11.47 9.48 -12.03
CA PHE A 58 12.46 10.47 -11.57
C PHE A 58 12.93 11.43 -12.67
N GLN A 59 12.59 11.17 -13.94
CA GLN A 59 12.89 12.07 -15.07
C GLN A 59 11.72 13.01 -15.41
N GLN A 60 10.55 12.79 -14.80
CA GLN A 60 9.35 13.57 -15.06
C GLN A 60 9.32 14.84 -14.21
N SER A 61 8.75 15.91 -14.77
CA SER A 61 8.49 17.12 -13.98
C SER A 61 7.40 16.85 -12.94
N PRO A 62 7.39 17.58 -11.82
CA PRO A 62 6.32 17.53 -10.83
C PRO A 62 4.89 17.54 -11.37
N GLN A 63 4.66 18.43 -12.34
CA GLN A 63 3.36 18.63 -12.96
C GLN A 63 2.96 17.42 -13.82
N ALA A 64 3.92 16.79 -14.50
CA ALA A 64 3.67 15.57 -15.27
C ALA A 64 3.29 14.41 -14.36
N VAL A 65 3.98 14.25 -13.22
CA VAL A 65 3.64 13.22 -12.21
C VAL A 65 2.24 13.48 -11.63
N ALA A 66 1.92 14.73 -11.30
CA ALA A 66 0.59 15.09 -10.81
C ALA A 66 -0.51 14.81 -11.85
N ALA A 67 -0.27 15.12 -13.13
CA ALA A 67 -1.21 14.83 -14.22
C ALA A 67 -1.44 13.32 -14.41
N ILE A 68 -0.39 12.51 -14.26
CA ILE A 68 -0.50 11.04 -14.29
C ILE A 68 -1.39 10.54 -13.15
N VAL A 69 -1.21 11.06 -11.93
CA VAL A 69 -2.06 10.72 -10.77
C VAL A 69 -3.52 11.07 -11.05
N VAL A 70 -3.81 12.22 -11.64
CA VAL A 70 -5.18 12.63 -11.99
C VAL A 70 -5.82 11.69 -13.03
N ASP A 71 -5.09 11.26 -14.07
CA ASP A 71 -5.61 10.27 -15.03
C ASP A 71 -5.93 8.93 -14.36
N LEU A 72 -5.04 8.47 -13.47
CA LEU A 72 -5.21 7.21 -12.75
C LEU A 72 -6.34 7.29 -11.71
N ASP A 73 -6.52 8.43 -11.05
CA ASP A 73 -7.63 8.70 -10.13
C ASP A 73 -8.98 8.56 -10.85
N ARG A 74 -9.11 9.16 -12.03
CA ARG A 74 -10.33 9.04 -12.85
C ARG A 74 -10.65 7.58 -13.20
N LYS A 75 -9.66 6.79 -13.57
CA LYS A 75 -9.84 5.36 -13.88
C LYS A 75 -10.21 4.54 -12.64
N THR A 76 -9.63 4.90 -11.48
CA THR A 76 -9.93 4.28 -10.19
C THR A 76 -11.35 4.59 -9.75
N THR A 77 -11.81 5.83 -9.94
CA THR A 77 -13.20 6.24 -9.68
C THR A 77 -14.18 5.45 -10.54
N ALA A 78 -13.89 5.28 -11.83
CA ALA A 78 -14.74 4.48 -12.72
C ALA A 78 -14.81 3.00 -12.28
N PHE A 79 -13.70 2.44 -11.78
CA PHE A 79 -13.70 1.10 -11.20
C PHE A 79 -14.56 1.02 -9.93
N GLU A 80 -14.47 2.02 -9.04
CA GLU A 80 -15.30 2.08 -7.84
C GLU A 80 -16.79 2.13 -8.16
N GLU A 81 -17.19 2.95 -9.12
CA GLU A 81 -18.58 3.03 -9.58
C GLU A 81 -19.08 1.69 -10.11
N TYR A 82 -18.26 0.99 -10.89
CA TYR A 82 -18.58 -0.33 -11.42
C TYR A 82 -18.81 -1.38 -10.32
N ILE A 83 -17.94 -1.44 -9.30
CA ILE A 83 -17.99 -2.49 -8.28
C ILE A 83 -18.89 -2.15 -7.08
N ARG A 84 -19.31 -0.88 -6.94
CA ARG A 84 -20.15 -0.38 -5.84
C ARG A 84 -21.38 -1.22 -5.52
N PRO A 85 -22.11 -1.82 -6.50
CA PRO A 85 -23.26 -2.66 -6.20
C PRO A 85 -22.90 -3.91 -5.36
N HIS A 86 -21.64 -4.37 -5.44
CA HIS A 86 -21.17 -5.61 -4.82
C HIS A 86 -20.29 -5.36 -3.59
N ILE A 87 -19.47 -4.30 -3.60
CA ILE A 87 -18.52 -3.98 -2.53
C ILE A 87 -18.56 -2.48 -2.23
N ALA A 88 -18.74 -2.14 -0.94
CA ALA A 88 -18.43 -0.82 -0.43
C ALA A 88 -16.99 -0.79 0.10
N PHE A 89 -16.19 0.17 -0.37
CA PHE A 89 -14.82 0.40 0.11
C PHE A 89 -14.77 1.29 1.36
N GLU A 90 -15.81 2.09 1.62
CA GLU A 90 -15.84 3.03 2.75
C GLU A 90 -16.20 2.36 4.09
N HIS A 91 -16.77 1.16 4.04
CA HIS A 91 -17.25 0.43 5.22
C HIS A 91 -16.57 -0.94 5.32
N PRO A 92 -15.33 -0.99 5.88
CA PRO A 92 -14.52 -2.22 5.92
C PRO A 92 -15.13 -3.35 6.75
N THR A 93 -16.09 -3.04 7.62
CA THR A 93 -16.66 -3.95 8.62
C THR A 93 -17.90 -4.72 8.15
N GLU A 94 -18.47 -4.38 7.00
CA GLU A 94 -19.65 -5.10 6.51
C GLU A 94 -19.23 -6.31 5.65
N PRO A 95 -19.74 -7.52 5.99
CA PRO A 95 -19.64 -8.65 5.07
C PRO A 95 -20.32 -8.28 3.74
N PRO A 96 -19.91 -8.88 2.61
CA PRO A 96 -20.56 -8.67 1.33
C PRO A 96 -22.06 -8.92 1.49
N ARG A 97 -22.87 -8.10 0.81
CA ARG A 97 -24.33 -8.28 0.83
C ARG A 97 -24.65 -9.70 0.37
N ALA A 98 -25.65 -10.34 0.98
CA ALA A 98 -26.00 -11.73 0.65
C ALA A 98 -26.33 -11.95 -0.85
N SER A 99 -26.73 -10.90 -1.57
CA SER A 99 -26.98 -10.89 -3.02
C SER A 99 -25.76 -10.55 -3.90
N SER A 100 -24.58 -10.30 -3.31
CA SER A 100 -23.41 -9.77 -4.03
C SER A 100 -22.76 -10.76 -4.99
N GLY A 101 -23.03 -12.06 -4.86
CA GLY A 101 -22.33 -13.11 -5.64
C GLY A 101 -20.86 -13.31 -5.23
N LEU A 102 -20.42 -12.69 -4.14
CA LEU A 102 -19.05 -12.75 -3.63
C LEU A 102 -18.99 -13.41 -2.26
N SER A 103 -17.98 -14.25 -2.03
CA SER A 103 -17.63 -14.69 -0.68
C SER A 103 -16.92 -13.57 0.09
N ASN A 104 -16.91 -13.66 1.43
CA ASN A 104 -16.16 -12.72 2.27
C ASN A 104 -14.70 -12.60 1.84
N GLN A 105 -14.04 -13.73 1.58
CA GLN A 105 -12.63 -13.76 1.20
C GLN A 105 -12.39 -13.11 -0.18
N GLN A 106 -13.31 -13.32 -1.13
CA GLN A 106 -13.25 -12.66 -2.44
C GLN A 106 -13.38 -11.14 -2.32
N ALA A 107 -14.30 -10.66 -1.51
CA ALA A 107 -14.48 -9.23 -1.28
C ALA A 107 -13.28 -8.60 -0.55
N ILE A 108 -12.74 -9.27 0.48
CA ILE A 108 -11.52 -8.83 1.18
C ILE A 108 -10.35 -8.77 0.19
N TYR A 109 -10.21 -9.77 -0.69
CA TYR A 109 -9.14 -9.77 -1.70
C TYR A 109 -9.26 -8.60 -2.69
N ILE A 110 -10.46 -8.30 -3.18
CA ILE A 110 -10.70 -7.12 -4.03
C ILE A 110 -10.40 -5.81 -3.26
N ARG A 111 -10.84 -5.68 -2.00
CA ARG A 111 -10.56 -4.50 -1.15
C ARG A 111 -9.06 -4.27 -0.96
N LEU A 112 -8.29 -5.33 -0.70
CA LEU A 112 -6.84 -5.19 -0.51
C LEU A 112 -6.10 -4.90 -1.82
N LEU A 113 -6.53 -5.49 -2.95
CA LEU A 113 -5.97 -5.13 -4.26
C LEU A 113 -6.26 -3.68 -4.63
N TYR A 114 -7.48 -3.21 -4.37
CA TYR A 114 -7.85 -1.81 -4.54
C TYR A 114 -7.01 -0.90 -3.63
N PHE A 115 -6.81 -1.27 -2.36
CA PHE A 115 -5.90 -0.55 -1.47
C PHE A 115 -4.47 -0.45 -2.03
N ILE A 116 -3.93 -1.57 -2.53
CA ILE A 116 -2.60 -1.59 -3.16
C ILE A 116 -2.54 -0.67 -4.39
N LEU A 117 -3.61 -0.66 -5.20
CA LEU A 117 -3.72 0.25 -6.34
C LEU A 117 -3.68 1.72 -5.88
N VAL A 118 -4.51 2.08 -4.89
CA VAL A 118 -4.57 3.43 -4.32
C VAL A 118 -3.20 3.87 -3.81
N VAL A 119 -2.56 3.05 -2.98
CA VAL A 119 -1.21 3.32 -2.48
C VAL A 119 -0.21 3.46 -3.63
N GLY A 120 -0.27 2.59 -4.64
CA GLY A 120 0.59 2.69 -5.82
C GLY A 120 0.43 3.99 -6.61
N ILE A 121 -0.78 4.53 -6.70
CA ILE A 121 -1.06 5.80 -7.39
C ILE A 121 -0.53 6.99 -6.59
N TYR A 122 -0.90 7.06 -5.32
CA TYR A 122 -0.76 8.28 -4.54
C TYR A 122 0.56 8.36 -3.78
N SER A 123 1.17 7.22 -3.39
CA SER A 123 2.40 7.23 -2.60
C SER A 123 3.59 7.86 -3.34
N THR A 124 3.57 7.93 -4.67
CA THR A 124 4.60 8.64 -5.46
C THR A 124 4.64 10.14 -5.13
N LEU A 125 3.48 10.75 -4.84
CA LEU A 125 3.39 12.15 -4.45
C LEU A 125 3.58 12.36 -2.95
N THR A 126 3.16 11.40 -2.13
CA THR A 126 3.14 11.58 -0.66
C THR A 126 4.43 11.15 0.00
N ASN A 127 5.18 10.20 -0.58
CA ASN A 127 6.41 9.67 0.03
C ASN A 127 7.48 10.76 0.19
N PRO A 128 7.98 11.03 1.42
CA PRO A 128 8.97 12.07 1.69
C PRO A 128 10.23 12.00 0.81
N SER A 129 10.69 10.79 0.49
CA SER A 129 11.87 10.59 -0.33
C SER A 129 11.60 10.97 -1.79
N CYS A 130 10.42 10.64 -2.33
CA CYS A 130 9.99 11.08 -3.66
C CYS A 130 9.79 12.59 -3.70
N ARG A 131 9.21 13.18 -2.65
CA ARG A 131 8.99 14.64 -2.56
C ARG A 131 10.29 15.44 -2.58
N THR A 132 11.33 14.91 -1.94
CA THR A 132 12.65 15.52 -1.93
C THR A 132 13.33 15.37 -3.28
N ALA A 133 13.25 14.19 -3.91
CA ALA A 133 13.86 13.93 -5.20
C ALA A 133 13.22 14.71 -6.37
N LEU A 134 11.91 14.97 -6.31
CA LEU A 134 11.15 15.63 -7.38
C LEU A 134 10.99 17.14 -7.17
N ASN A 135 11.55 17.73 -6.10
CA ASN A 135 11.44 19.17 -5.80
C ASN A 135 9.99 19.71 -5.80
N PHE A 136 9.04 18.98 -5.20
CA PHE A 136 7.62 19.37 -5.15
C PHE A 136 7.32 20.67 -4.37
N LYS A 137 8.33 21.34 -3.80
CA LYS A 137 8.15 22.53 -2.94
C LYS A 137 7.80 23.79 -3.73
N ASP A 138 8.08 23.84 -5.04
CA ASP A 138 8.06 25.10 -5.79
C ASP A 138 6.73 25.39 -6.52
N SER A 139 5.73 24.51 -6.42
CA SER A 139 4.43 24.68 -7.09
C SER A 139 3.24 24.51 -6.13
N PRO A 140 2.42 25.55 -5.90
CA PRO A 140 1.29 25.49 -4.97
C PRO A 140 0.21 24.50 -5.39
N ASP A 141 -0.07 24.37 -6.70
CA ASP A 141 -1.06 23.41 -7.22
C ASP A 141 -0.64 21.95 -6.95
N VAL A 142 0.67 21.67 -7.03
CA VAL A 142 1.20 20.34 -6.72
C VAL A 142 1.12 20.06 -5.22
N GLN A 143 1.29 21.07 -4.36
CA GLN A 143 1.15 20.90 -2.91
C GLN A 143 -0.28 20.52 -2.51
N LEU A 144 -1.30 21.14 -3.10
CA LEU A 144 -2.71 20.77 -2.88
C LEU A 144 -2.97 19.32 -3.29
N GLN A 145 -2.43 18.89 -4.43
CA GLN A 145 -2.56 17.51 -4.88
C GLN A 145 -1.84 16.52 -3.94
N VAL A 146 -0.69 16.89 -3.38
CA VAL A 146 0.04 16.08 -2.38
C VAL A 146 -0.78 15.93 -1.10
N GLU A 147 -1.39 17.00 -0.60
CA GLU A 147 -2.24 16.96 0.59
C GLU A 147 -3.46 16.05 0.37
N LYS A 148 -4.19 16.26 -0.74
CA LYS A 148 -5.31 15.38 -1.15
C LYS A 148 -4.87 13.92 -1.25
N SER A 149 -3.74 13.65 -1.89
CA SER A 149 -3.19 12.30 -2.04
C SER A 149 -2.86 11.66 -0.70
N THR A 150 -2.34 12.45 0.25
CA THR A 150 -1.99 11.99 1.60
C THR A 150 -3.25 11.56 2.36
N GLU A 151 -4.31 12.36 2.31
CA GLU A 151 -5.58 12.01 2.94
C GLU A 151 -6.19 10.72 2.38
N ILE A 152 -6.13 10.54 1.06
CA ILE A 152 -6.61 9.32 0.39
C ILE A 152 -5.82 8.09 0.87
N VAL A 153 -4.48 8.15 0.87
CA VAL A 153 -3.63 7.03 1.32
C VAL A 153 -3.89 6.69 2.78
N VAL A 154 -4.03 7.70 3.64
CA VAL A 154 -4.32 7.50 5.06
C VAL A 154 -5.69 6.83 5.23
N LYS A 155 -6.74 7.36 4.60
CA LYS A 155 -8.10 6.78 4.68
C LYS A 155 -8.08 5.33 4.20
N ALA A 156 -7.44 5.05 3.08
CA ALA A 156 -7.34 3.71 2.53
C ALA A 156 -6.54 2.75 3.44
N SER A 157 -5.47 3.24 4.08
CA SER A 157 -4.66 2.46 5.03
C SER A 157 -5.46 2.07 6.28
N ARG A 158 -6.24 3.00 6.84
CA ARG A 158 -7.15 2.71 7.96
C ARG A 158 -8.14 1.61 7.58
N THR A 159 -8.76 1.73 6.42
CA THR A 159 -9.70 0.74 5.89
C THR A 159 -9.03 -0.62 5.67
N ALA A 160 -7.81 -0.66 5.13
CA ALA A 160 -7.09 -1.89 4.88
C ALA A 160 -6.68 -2.62 6.18
N ILE A 161 -6.25 -1.89 7.21
CA ILE A 161 -5.98 -2.46 8.55
C ILE A 161 -7.25 -3.07 9.14
N LEU A 162 -8.37 -2.33 9.09
CA LEU A 162 -9.66 -2.85 9.56
C LEU A 162 -10.12 -4.06 8.75
N THR A 163 -9.86 -4.08 7.44
CA THR A 163 -10.14 -5.22 6.56
C THR A 163 -9.29 -6.43 6.93
N ALA A 164 -8.03 -6.21 7.32
CA ALA A 164 -7.09 -7.27 7.71
C ALA A 164 -7.59 -8.10 8.89
N HIS A 165 -8.33 -7.47 9.81
CA HIS A 165 -8.96 -8.15 10.94
C HIS A 165 -9.84 -9.35 10.50
N TYR A 166 -10.54 -9.23 9.37
CA TYR A 166 -11.44 -10.26 8.86
C TYR A 166 -10.76 -11.35 8.04
N ILE A 167 -9.45 -11.28 7.86
CA ILE A 167 -8.69 -12.30 7.14
C ILE A 167 -8.57 -13.53 8.03
N HIS A 168 -9.09 -14.66 7.54
CA HIS A 168 -8.77 -15.96 8.10
C HIS A 168 -7.51 -16.49 7.40
N VAL A 169 -6.47 -16.81 8.17
CA VAL A 169 -5.20 -17.27 7.65
C VAL A 169 -5.19 -18.79 7.68
N ASP A 170 -5.23 -19.39 6.50
CA ASP A 170 -5.15 -20.83 6.26
C ASP A 170 -4.13 -21.15 5.14
N ALA A 171 -3.95 -22.44 4.82
CA ALA A 171 -3.03 -22.90 3.78
C ALA A 171 -3.37 -22.40 2.37
N ASN A 172 -4.60 -21.95 2.12
CA ASN A 172 -5.06 -21.46 0.83
C ASN A 172 -5.04 -19.93 0.73
N THR A 173 -4.63 -19.25 1.81
CA THR A 173 -4.65 -17.79 1.89
C THR A 173 -3.46 -17.22 1.12
N PRO A 174 -3.69 -16.42 0.05
CA PRO A 174 -2.59 -15.84 -0.71
C PRO A 174 -1.75 -14.91 0.17
N ILE A 175 -0.41 -14.95 0.02
CA ILE A 175 0.52 -14.06 0.74
C ILE A 175 0.18 -12.56 0.56
N LEU A 176 -0.38 -12.21 -0.58
CA LEU A 176 -0.86 -10.85 -0.84
C LEU A 176 -1.92 -10.42 0.18
N LEU A 177 -2.82 -11.34 0.53
CA LEU A 177 -3.91 -11.13 1.47
C LEU A 177 -3.38 -11.16 2.91
N SER A 178 -2.70 -12.24 3.30
CA SER A 178 -2.29 -12.45 4.69
C SER A 178 -1.14 -11.55 5.13
N PHE A 179 -0.32 -11.02 4.21
CA PHE A 179 0.91 -10.35 4.57
C PHE A 179 1.07 -8.97 3.92
N PHE A 180 1.13 -8.89 2.58
CA PHE A 180 1.54 -7.65 1.92
C PHE A 180 0.52 -6.51 2.04
N GLY A 181 -0.77 -6.77 1.85
CA GLY A 181 -1.81 -5.75 2.00
C GLY A 181 -1.78 -5.11 3.40
N PRO A 182 -1.90 -5.91 4.48
CA PRO A 182 -1.85 -5.38 5.85
C PRO A 182 -0.54 -4.67 6.19
N LEU A 183 0.61 -5.20 5.73
CA LEU A 183 1.92 -4.60 6.01
C LEU A 183 2.06 -3.23 5.35
N CYS A 184 1.67 -3.12 4.08
CA CYS A 184 1.66 -1.85 3.37
C CYS A 184 0.77 -0.82 4.06
N ALA A 185 -0.37 -1.23 4.62
CA ALA A 185 -1.28 -0.35 5.32
C ALA A 185 -0.68 0.20 6.63
N GLU A 186 -0.07 -0.65 7.45
CA GLU A 186 0.63 -0.21 8.66
C GLU A 186 1.78 0.76 8.36
N ILE A 187 2.60 0.45 7.35
CA ILE A 187 3.72 1.30 6.95
C ILE A 187 3.21 2.68 6.50
N ASN A 188 2.23 2.72 5.60
CA ASN A 188 1.71 3.99 5.07
C ASN A 188 1.03 4.83 6.16
N LEU A 189 0.26 4.21 7.07
CA LEU A 189 -0.36 4.92 8.18
C LEU A 189 0.69 5.50 9.15
N SER A 190 1.72 4.73 9.46
CA SER A 190 2.82 5.17 10.35
C SER A 190 3.59 6.35 9.75
N ILE A 191 4.00 6.23 8.49
CA ILE A 191 4.79 7.25 7.79
C ILE A 191 3.99 8.54 7.60
N HIS A 192 2.86 8.47 6.89
CA HIS A 192 2.14 9.67 6.42
C HIS A 192 1.34 10.38 7.49
N HIS A 193 1.00 9.68 8.58
CA HIS A 193 0.15 10.26 9.61
C HIS A 193 0.89 10.47 10.92
N ILE A 194 1.56 9.43 11.44
CA ILE A 194 2.11 9.48 12.79
C ILE A 194 3.46 10.20 12.81
N PHE A 195 4.37 9.88 11.90
CA PHE A 195 5.69 10.53 11.89
C PHE A 195 5.68 11.93 11.25
N GLU A 196 4.88 12.14 10.20
CA GLU A 196 4.79 13.45 9.55
C GLU A 196 3.96 14.47 10.34
N ALA A 197 2.91 14.04 11.05
CA ALA A 197 1.96 14.95 11.70
C ALA A 197 1.39 14.40 13.04
N PRO A 198 2.25 14.22 14.07
CA PRO A 198 1.87 13.58 15.34
C PRO A 198 0.79 14.31 16.14
N GLU A 199 0.60 15.61 15.92
CA GLU A 199 -0.33 16.45 16.68
C GLU A 199 -1.79 16.38 16.20
N ARG A 200 -2.07 15.62 15.13
CA ARG A 200 -3.44 15.47 14.61
C ARG A 200 -4.37 14.82 15.64
N SER A 201 -5.65 15.22 15.62
CA SER A 201 -6.68 14.69 16.52
C SER A 201 -6.90 13.18 16.38
N THR A 202 -6.65 12.61 15.19
CA THR A 202 -6.82 11.18 14.93
C THR A 202 -5.61 10.33 15.33
N THR A 203 -4.50 10.92 15.80
CA THR A 203 -3.27 10.17 16.11
C THR A 203 -3.52 9.05 17.12
N GLN A 204 -4.38 9.24 18.12
CA GLN A 204 -4.69 8.19 19.10
C GLN A 204 -5.47 7.03 18.48
N SER A 205 -6.46 7.30 17.63
CA SER A 205 -7.16 6.25 16.88
C SER A 205 -6.24 5.54 15.90
N ASP A 206 -5.29 6.24 15.29
CA ASP A 206 -4.32 5.66 14.35
C ASP A 206 -3.33 4.73 15.07
N LEU A 207 -2.90 5.08 16.29
CA LEU A 207 -2.10 4.19 17.13
C LEU A 207 -2.86 2.90 17.49
N ALA A 208 -4.14 3.01 17.83
CA ALA A 208 -4.98 1.83 18.08
C ALA A 208 -5.15 0.95 16.83
N LEU A 209 -5.19 1.55 15.63
CA LEU A 209 -5.20 0.79 14.38
C LEU A 209 -3.88 0.02 14.17
N LEU A 210 -2.73 0.59 14.51
CA LEU A 210 -1.46 -0.15 14.43
C LEU A 210 -1.42 -1.36 15.38
N ASP A 211 -2.12 -1.30 16.51
CA ASP A 211 -2.26 -2.46 17.39
C ASP A 211 -3.13 -3.57 16.78
N ILE A 212 -4.21 -3.18 16.11
CA ILE A 212 -5.08 -4.11 15.39
C ILE A 212 -4.28 -4.81 14.27
N GLY A 213 -3.47 -4.04 13.54
CA GLY A 213 -2.55 -4.59 12.55
C GLY A 213 -1.52 -5.54 13.16
N SER A 214 -0.86 -5.14 14.25
CA SER A 214 0.10 -5.98 14.98
C SER A 214 -0.52 -7.29 15.47
N ALA A 215 -1.79 -7.25 15.88
CA ALA A 215 -2.55 -8.44 16.26
C ALA A 215 -2.81 -9.36 15.05
N HIS A 216 -3.07 -8.81 13.87
CA HIS A 216 -3.17 -9.59 12.62
C HIS A 216 -1.86 -10.35 12.34
N PHE A 217 -0.70 -9.69 12.41
CA PHE A 217 0.59 -10.37 12.22
C PHE A 217 0.90 -11.39 13.30
N SER A 218 0.44 -11.19 14.53
CA SER A 218 0.53 -12.21 15.59
C SER A 218 -0.28 -13.47 15.25
N ARG A 219 -1.45 -13.31 14.61
CA ARG A 219 -2.26 -14.44 14.12
C ARG A 219 -1.58 -15.15 12.95
N VAL A 220 -0.97 -14.40 12.03
CA VAL A 220 -0.18 -14.99 10.93
C VAL A 220 1.00 -15.80 11.49
N GLU A 221 1.75 -15.24 12.44
CA GLU A 221 2.86 -15.91 13.12
C GLU A 221 2.40 -17.20 13.82
N PHE A 222 1.28 -17.15 14.53
CA PHE A 222 0.70 -18.34 15.16
C PHE A 222 0.28 -19.41 14.13
N SER A 223 -0.40 -19.01 13.05
CA SER A 223 -0.90 -19.96 12.05
C SER A 223 0.20 -20.56 11.17
N THR A 224 1.32 -19.85 10.97
CA THR A 224 2.38 -20.25 10.03
C THR A 224 3.67 -20.71 10.72
N GLY A 225 3.85 -20.40 12.01
CA GLY A 225 5.11 -20.59 12.73
C GLY A 225 6.21 -19.60 12.32
N LEU A 226 5.92 -18.63 11.45
CA LEU A 226 6.90 -17.66 10.95
C LEU A 226 6.85 -16.37 11.78
N SER A 227 7.95 -16.05 12.45
CA SER A 227 8.04 -14.83 13.25
C SER A 227 8.23 -13.58 12.38
N PHE A 228 7.43 -12.56 12.65
CA PHE A 228 7.52 -11.25 11.99
C PHE A 228 7.26 -10.12 13.00
N PRO A 229 8.27 -9.71 13.78
CA PRO A 229 8.10 -8.72 14.85
C PRO A 229 7.92 -7.29 14.33
N PHE A 230 8.24 -7.03 13.06
CA PHE A 230 8.28 -5.68 12.49
C PHE A 230 7.00 -4.86 12.70
N ALA A 231 5.82 -5.46 12.54
CA ALA A 231 4.54 -4.79 12.79
C ALA A 231 4.39 -4.31 14.24
N LYS A 232 4.73 -5.21 15.19
CA LYS A 232 4.72 -4.93 16.64
C LYS A 232 5.73 -3.83 16.98
N ASP A 233 6.94 -3.93 16.41
CA ASP A 233 8.01 -2.96 16.61
C ASP A 233 7.60 -1.58 16.08
N MET A 234 6.99 -1.52 14.89
CA MET A 234 6.47 -0.29 14.29
C MET A 234 5.39 0.36 15.16
N ALA A 235 4.43 -0.43 15.68
CA ALA A 235 3.38 0.08 16.56
C ALA A 235 3.95 0.62 17.89
N ALA A 236 4.87 -0.11 18.52
CA ALA A 236 5.55 0.32 19.74
C ALA A 236 6.34 1.62 19.51
N LEU A 237 7.03 1.68 18.39
CA LEU A 237 7.83 2.81 17.96
C LEU A 237 6.97 4.05 17.68
N ALA A 238 5.84 3.90 17.00
CA ALA A 238 4.89 4.97 16.74
C ALA A 238 4.37 5.60 18.05
N ARG A 239 4.06 4.76 19.05
CA ARG A 239 3.66 5.24 20.38
C ARG A 239 4.78 6.02 21.07
N ASN A 240 5.98 5.46 21.08
CA ASN A 240 7.14 6.08 21.71
C ASN A 240 7.43 7.45 21.08
N PHE A 241 7.32 7.57 19.75
CA PHE A 241 7.47 8.83 19.05
C PHE A 241 6.43 9.87 19.50
N VAL A 242 5.14 9.51 19.49
CA VAL A 242 4.06 10.42 19.91
C VAL A 242 4.20 10.84 21.37
N GLN A 243 4.60 9.92 22.26
CA GLN A 243 4.84 10.23 23.67
C GLN A 243 5.99 11.24 23.84
N ARG A 244 7.10 11.08 23.10
CA ARG A 244 8.23 12.01 23.12
C ARG A 244 7.83 13.40 22.62
N VAL A 245 7.09 13.47 21.51
CA VAL A 245 6.61 14.76 20.97
C VAL A 245 5.71 15.48 21.98
N LYS A 246 4.81 14.76 22.66
CA LYS A 246 3.93 15.34 23.70
C LYS A 246 4.67 15.77 24.98
N SER A 247 5.77 15.10 25.31
CA SER A 247 6.55 15.35 26.53
C SER A 247 7.67 16.38 26.33
N ALA A 248 7.98 16.74 25.08
CA ALA A 248 8.98 17.76 24.78
C ALA A 248 8.44 19.16 25.16
N PRO A 249 9.17 19.96 25.94
CA PRO A 249 8.80 21.35 26.19
C PRO A 249 8.79 22.12 24.86
N THR A 250 7.85 23.06 24.71
CA THR A 250 7.54 23.86 23.51
C THR A 250 8.66 24.82 23.10
N SER A 251 9.88 24.31 22.89
CA SER A 251 11.08 25.06 22.57
C SER A 251 11.82 24.40 21.42
N ASN A 252 11.88 25.15 20.31
CA ASN A 252 12.76 25.00 19.14
C ASN A 252 12.61 23.77 18.24
N ALA A 253 12.05 24.01 17.05
CA ALA A 253 12.53 23.64 15.69
C ALA A 253 13.29 22.31 15.41
N GLY A 254 13.29 21.33 16.30
CA GLY A 254 14.02 20.07 16.19
C GLY A 254 13.17 18.85 15.80
N GLY A 255 11.84 18.96 15.89
CA GLY A 255 10.92 17.82 15.66
C GLY A 255 10.97 17.22 14.25
N LYS A 256 11.38 18.01 13.24
CA LYS A 256 11.49 17.53 11.85
C LYS A 256 12.76 16.69 11.58
N ASN A 257 13.82 16.86 12.38
CA ASN A 257 15.06 16.08 12.22
C ASN A 257 14.96 14.69 12.86
N VAL A 258 14.13 14.53 13.90
CA VAL A 258 13.95 13.25 14.59
C VAL A 258 13.31 12.22 13.65
N ALA A 259 12.29 12.59 12.87
CA ALA A 259 11.66 11.65 11.93
C ALA A 259 12.63 11.15 10.83
N GLY A 260 13.53 12.02 10.35
CA GLY A 260 14.53 11.69 9.32
C GLY A 260 15.64 10.76 9.82
N GLU A 261 16.27 11.08 10.94
CA GLU A 261 17.30 10.23 11.56
C GLU A 261 16.73 8.88 12.02
N PHE A 262 15.47 8.88 12.44
CA PHE A 262 14.82 7.70 13.03
C PHE A 262 14.25 6.73 11.98
N MET A 263 13.72 7.23 10.85
CA MET A 263 13.44 6.41 9.67
C MET A 263 14.70 5.74 9.13
N THR A 264 15.86 6.40 9.23
CA THR A 264 17.15 5.83 8.85
C THR A 264 17.59 4.71 9.82
N GLY A 265 17.29 4.84 11.12
CA GLY A 265 17.60 3.84 12.15
C GLY A 265 16.72 2.59 12.10
N LEU A 266 15.41 2.73 11.90
CA LEU A 266 14.47 1.59 11.80
C LEU A 266 14.79 0.68 10.61
N LEU A 267 15.30 1.27 9.52
CA LEU A 267 15.73 0.57 8.30
C LEU A 267 17.09 -0.11 8.45
N GLY A 268 17.98 0.42 9.32
CA GLY A 268 19.24 -0.22 9.66
C GLY A 268 19.07 -1.49 10.48
N THR A 269 18.09 -1.52 11.39
CA THR A 269 17.82 -2.70 12.23
C THR A 269 17.02 -3.79 11.53
N ALA A 270 16.09 -3.44 10.65
CA ALA A 270 15.29 -4.41 9.89
C ALA A 270 16.11 -5.19 8.83
N LEU A 271 17.29 -4.68 8.46
CA LEU A 271 18.16 -5.24 7.41
C LEU A 271 19.55 -5.67 7.93
N SER A 272 19.81 -5.64 9.24
CA SER A 272 21.09 -6.08 9.84
C SER A 272 21.32 -7.60 9.80
N GLY A 273 20.64 -8.32 8.93
CA GLY A 273 20.88 -9.71 8.57
C GLY A 273 21.38 -9.86 7.14
N GLY A 274 22.41 -9.11 6.72
CA GLY A 274 23.05 -9.36 5.41
C GLY A 274 23.88 -8.21 4.84
N ASN A 275 25.20 -8.34 4.97
CA ASN A 275 26.30 -7.68 4.25
C ASN A 275 26.18 -6.22 3.76
N SER A 276 27.04 -5.40 4.39
CA SER A 276 27.51 -4.08 3.95
C SER A 276 28.17 -4.13 2.57
N HIS A 277 27.46 -3.69 1.52
CA HIS A 277 27.98 -2.81 0.44
C HIS A 277 26.94 -2.66 -0.69
N ARG A 278 25.99 -1.74 -0.54
CA ARG A 278 25.35 -1.03 -1.67
C ARG A 278 24.52 0.14 -1.14
N GLN A 279 25.01 1.37 -1.36
CA GLN A 279 24.20 2.58 -1.21
C GLN A 279 23.30 2.71 -2.43
N ASP A 280 22.19 1.96 -2.43
CA ASP A 280 21.09 2.22 -3.36
C ASP A 280 20.11 3.20 -2.68
N ASN A 281 19.67 4.22 -3.42
CA ASN A 281 18.79 5.30 -2.95
C ASN A 281 17.56 4.76 -2.18
N PHE A 282 17.56 4.89 -0.86
CA PHE A 282 16.59 4.31 0.09
C PHE A 282 15.14 4.74 -0.12
N GLY A 283 14.91 5.89 -0.76
CA GLY A 283 13.56 6.33 -1.18
C GLY A 283 12.87 5.40 -2.18
N ALA A 284 13.64 4.57 -2.88
CA ALA A 284 13.11 3.61 -3.84
C ALA A 284 12.56 2.34 -3.16
N ILE A 285 13.07 1.94 -1.98
CA ILE A 285 12.72 0.67 -1.31
C ILE A 285 11.24 0.64 -0.87
N PHE A 286 10.67 1.80 -0.54
CA PHE A 286 9.27 1.94 -0.10
C PHE A 286 8.33 2.46 -1.19
N SER A 287 8.78 2.51 -2.45
CA SER A 287 7.83 2.68 -3.54
C SER A 287 6.95 1.42 -3.56
N PRO A 288 5.61 1.54 -3.47
CA PRO A 288 4.70 0.39 -3.57
C PRO A 288 4.95 -0.42 -4.85
N VAL A 289 5.43 0.26 -5.90
CA VAL A 289 5.85 -0.30 -7.18
C VAL A 289 7.08 -1.21 -7.06
N ARG A 290 8.05 -0.90 -6.18
CA ARG A 290 9.20 -1.78 -5.89
C ARG A 290 8.87 -2.87 -4.89
N ILE A 291 8.01 -2.62 -3.91
CA ILE A 291 7.48 -3.69 -3.04
C ILE A 291 6.78 -4.75 -3.90
N LEU A 292 6.05 -4.35 -4.95
CA LEU A 292 5.45 -5.31 -5.89
C LEU A 292 6.45 -5.96 -6.88
N GLY A 293 7.67 -5.44 -6.98
CA GLY A 293 8.63 -5.76 -8.04
C GLY A 293 9.92 -6.46 -7.63
N ASP A 294 10.42 -6.28 -6.40
CA ASP A 294 11.79 -6.70 -6.04
C ASP A 294 11.83 -7.47 -4.71
N TYR A 295 11.57 -8.79 -4.79
CA TYR A 295 11.70 -9.73 -3.67
C TYR A 295 12.95 -10.61 -3.77
N SER A 296 13.94 -10.22 -4.57
CA SER A 296 15.21 -10.93 -4.69
C SER A 296 16.08 -10.89 -3.42
N GLN A 297 15.66 -10.13 -2.39
CA GLN A 297 16.44 -9.86 -1.17
C GLN A 297 15.76 -10.32 0.14
N ILE A 298 14.62 -11.03 0.09
CA ILE A 298 14.14 -11.76 1.28
C ILE A 298 14.93 -13.07 1.34
N PRO A 299 15.58 -13.43 2.47
CA PRO A 299 16.36 -14.65 2.57
C PRO A 299 15.52 -15.85 2.11
N GLN A 300 15.97 -16.47 1.02
CA GLN A 300 15.45 -17.74 0.52
C GLN A 300 15.80 -18.84 1.52
N GLN A 301 15.08 -18.91 2.63
CA GLN A 301 14.93 -20.14 3.40
C GLN A 301 13.45 -20.50 3.40
N ILE A 302 12.97 -20.91 2.23
CA ILE A 302 11.70 -21.61 2.06
C ILE A 302 12.06 -22.94 1.40
N HIS A 303 12.38 -23.92 2.22
CA HIS A 303 12.26 -25.32 1.83
C HIS A 303 10.96 -25.84 2.45
N LEU A 304 9.98 -26.08 1.59
CA LEU A 304 8.90 -27.03 1.84
C LEU A 304 9.46 -28.46 1.76
#